data_AF-A0A936MDB9-F1
#
_entry.id   AF-A0A936MDB9-F1
#
_cell.length_a   1.000
_cell.length_b   1.000
_cell.length_c   1.000
_cell.angle_alpha   90.00
_cell.angle_beta   90.00
_cell.angle_gamma   90.00
#
_symmetry.space_group_name_H-M   'P 1'
#
loop_
_entity.id
_entity.type
_entity.pdbx_description
1 polymer ?
#
loop_
_entity_poly.entity_id
_entity_poly.type
_entity_poly.pdbx_seq_one_letter_code
_entity_poly.pdbx_strand_id
1 'polypeptide(L)'
;MTRKNGIFGLGLLVAAWGPQTLAQGNSAALTPNMTVNDPCRAEVSRFEQTIGFIRQTQGNLAAAELKEKLLPAKTENDILFKDGYCGLATYLREKKLTR
;
A
#
# COMPACT_ATOMS: atom_id res chain seq x y z
N MET A 1 14.27 -30.59 -42.41
CA MET A 1 15.00 -31.69 -41.75
C MET A 1 16.45 -31.69 -42.23
N THR A 2 17.41 -31.13 -41.46
CA THR A 2 18.85 -31.40 -41.64
C THR A 2 19.65 -31.07 -40.36
N ARG A 3 20.27 -32.12 -39.77
CA ARG A 3 21.56 -32.20 -39.02
C ARG A 3 21.75 -31.48 -37.66
N LYS A 4 21.99 -32.25 -36.58
CA LYS A 4 23.29 -32.64 -35.95
C LYS A 4 23.92 -31.47 -35.18
N ASN A 5 24.60 -31.58 -34.06
CA ASN A 5 24.99 -32.61 -33.09
C ASN A 5 25.54 -31.81 -31.88
N GLY A 6 25.63 -32.44 -30.71
CA GLY A 6 25.84 -31.75 -29.44
C GLY A 6 27.21 -31.12 -29.20
N ILE A 7 27.32 -30.52 -28.02
CA ILE A 7 28.53 -30.43 -27.19
C ILE A 7 28.03 -30.39 -25.74
N PHE A 8 28.41 -31.39 -24.96
CA PHE A 8 28.51 -31.33 -23.51
C PHE A 8 29.45 -30.17 -23.16
N GLY A 9 28.93 -29.11 -22.56
CA GLY A 9 29.71 -27.99 -22.05
C GLY A 9 29.48 -27.85 -20.55
N LEU A 10 30.18 -28.67 -19.77
CA LEU A 10 30.37 -28.49 -18.34
C LEU A 10 31.20 -27.19 -18.15
N GLY A 11 30.52 -26.05 -18.08
CA GLY A 11 31.10 -24.72 -17.93
C GLY A 11 31.15 -24.33 -16.46
N LEU A 12 32.37 -24.39 -15.92
CA LEU A 12 32.81 -24.07 -14.58
C LEU A 12 32.33 -22.70 -14.06
N LEU A 13 32.11 -22.64 -12.75
CA LEU A 13 31.90 -21.46 -11.90
C LEU A 13 32.77 -20.25 -12.27
N VAL A 14 32.14 -19.06 -12.34
CA VAL A 14 32.76 -17.82 -11.86
C VAL A 14 31.73 -17.07 -11.01
N ALA A 15 31.92 -17.16 -9.69
CA ALA A 15 31.28 -16.28 -8.72
C ALA A 15 31.85 -14.87 -8.93
N ALA A 16 31.09 -14.00 -9.61
CA ALA A 16 31.36 -12.57 -9.63
C ALA A 16 30.76 -11.95 -8.36
N TRP A 17 31.47 -12.08 -7.24
CA TRP A 17 31.23 -11.25 -6.06
C TRP A 17 31.75 -9.84 -6.36
N GLY A 18 30.91 -9.02 -6.99
CA GLY A 18 31.16 -7.59 -7.11
C GLY A 18 30.80 -6.88 -5.80
N PRO A 19 31.67 -6.05 -5.22
CA PRO A 19 31.30 -5.19 -4.11
C PRO A 19 30.28 -4.16 -4.60
N GLN A 20 29.05 -4.32 -4.12
CA GLN A 20 27.97 -3.36 -4.28
C GLN A 20 28.27 -2.13 -3.40
N THR A 21 28.96 -1.15 -3.98
CA THR A 21 29.11 0.19 -3.41
C THR A 21 27.76 0.91 -3.48
N LEU A 22 26.97 0.80 -2.42
CA LEU A 22 25.85 1.71 -2.17
C LEU A 22 26.42 3.05 -1.71
N ALA A 23 26.44 4.02 -2.62
CA ALA A 23 26.59 5.42 -2.27
C ALA A 23 25.31 5.90 -1.57
N GLN A 24 25.25 5.77 -0.24
CA GLN A 24 24.24 6.44 0.58
C GLN A 24 24.55 7.94 0.61
N GLY A 25 23.92 8.67 -0.30
CA GLY A 25 23.79 10.12 -0.19
C GLY A 25 22.86 10.45 0.98
N ASN A 26 23.45 10.67 2.16
CA ASN A 26 22.75 11.21 3.32
C ASN A 26 22.40 12.69 3.07
N SER A 27 21.26 12.92 2.43
CA SER A 27 20.55 14.19 2.59
C SER A 27 19.58 14.03 3.75
N ALA A 28 20.05 14.40 4.94
CA ALA A 28 19.20 14.79 6.05
C ALA A 28 18.40 16.03 5.62
N ALA A 29 17.30 15.83 4.92
CA ALA A 29 16.29 16.83 4.64
C ALA A 29 15.12 16.59 5.61
N LEU A 30 14.89 17.57 6.46
CA LEU A 30 13.83 17.67 7.47
C LEU A 30 12.50 17.08 6.95
N THR A 31 12.09 15.92 7.47
CA THR A 31 10.69 15.49 7.43
C THR A 31 10.26 15.15 8.85
N PRO A 32 9.17 15.74 9.36
CA PRO A 32 8.72 15.50 10.71
C PRO A 32 8.19 14.07 10.77
N ASN A 33 8.92 13.16 11.42
CA ASN A 33 8.41 11.90 11.97
C ASN A 33 7.28 11.22 11.14
N MET A 34 7.44 11.09 9.83
CA MET A 34 6.49 10.37 8.95
C MET A 34 6.91 8.90 8.80
N THR A 35 7.45 8.31 9.86
CA THR A 35 7.97 6.94 9.87
C THR A 35 6.95 5.96 10.47
N VAL A 36 6.26 5.28 9.56
CA VAL A 36 6.11 3.81 9.53
C VAL A 36 5.09 3.14 10.46
N ASN A 37 4.49 3.78 11.46
CA ASN A 37 3.45 3.11 12.25
C ASN A 37 2.41 4.06 12.84
N ASP A 38 1.65 4.76 11.99
CA ASP A 38 0.40 5.39 12.44
C ASP A 38 -0.70 4.32 12.45
N PRO A 39 -1.05 3.74 13.61
CA PRO A 39 -2.08 2.70 13.70
C PRO A 39 -3.42 3.21 13.13
N CYS A 40 -3.65 4.53 13.23
CA CYS A 40 -4.78 5.21 12.66
C CYS A 40 -4.85 5.10 11.12
N ARG A 41 -3.70 5.23 10.44
CA ARG A 41 -3.62 5.14 8.98
C ARG A 41 -3.83 3.70 8.49
N ALA A 42 -3.43 2.72 9.30
CA ALA A 42 -3.70 1.31 9.03
C ALA A 42 -5.20 1.00 9.05
N GLU A 43 -5.97 1.56 9.99
CA GLU A 43 -7.43 1.38 10.01
C GLU A 43 -8.09 1.99 8.78
N VAL A 44 -7.74 3.22 8.41
CA VAL A 44 -8.25 3.85 7.18
C VAL A 44 -7.91 3.01 5.95
N SER A 45 -6.69 2.45 5.90
CA SER A 45 -6.26 1.59 4.79
C SER A 45 -7.07 0.30 4.70
N ARG A 46 -7.44 -0.33 5.82
CA ARG A 46 -8.31 -1.53 5.82
C ARG A 46 -9.71 -1.23 5.30
N PHE A 47 -10.26 -0.07 5.67
CA PHE A 47 -11.54 0.39 5.14
C PHE A 47 -11.45 0.55 3.61
N GLU A 48 -10.42 1.24 3.12
CA GLU A 48 -10.21 1.44 1.68
C GLU A 48 -10.00 0.12 0.93
N GLN A 49 -9.27 -0.85 1.51
CA GLN A 49 -9.13 -2.19 0.95
C GLN A 49 -10.48 -2.91 0.84
N THR A 50 -11.34 -2.78 1.85
CA THR A 50 -12.69 -3.37 1.84
C THR A 50 -13.55 -2.76 0.75
N ILE A 51 -13.56 -1.42 0.62
CA ILE A 51 -14.25 -0.73 -0.48
C ILE A 51 -13.66 -1.16 -1.84
N GLY A 52 -12.34 -1.33 -1.93
CA GLY A 52 -11.66 -1.85 -3.12
C GLY A 52 -12.11 -3.26 -3.51
N PHE A 53 -12.32 -4.15 -2.53
CA PHE A 53 -12.87 -5.49 -2.76
C PHE A 53 -14.33 -5.45 -3.24
N ILE A 54 -15.16 -4.60 -2.62
CA ILE A 54 -16.55 -4.39 -3.07
C ILE A 54 -16.55 -3.87 -4.52
N ARG A 55 -15.64 -2.95 -4.86
CA ARG A 55 -15.51 -2.45 -6.23
C ARG A 55 -15.19 -3.57 -7.24
N GLN A 56 -14.31 -4.49 -6.86
CA GLN A 56 -13.94 -5.63 -7.71
C GLN A 56 -15.07 -6.66 -7.84
N THR A 57 -15.86 -6.88 -6.78
CA THR A 57 -16.87 -7.95 -6.74
C THR A 57 -18.27 -7.51 -7.14
N GLN A 58 -18.69 -6.30 -6.75
CA GLN A 58 -20.03 -5.74 -6.96
C GLN A 58 -20.04 -4.54 -7.92
N GLY A 59 -18.87 -4.07 -8.33
CA GLY A 59 -18.72 -2.97 -9.28
C GLY A 59 -18.57 -1.60 -8.63
N ASN A 60 -18.23 -0.62 -9.47
CA ASN A 60 -17.83 0.72 -9.02
C ASN A 60 -18.96 1.52 -8.36
N LEU A 61 -20.20 1.34 -8.83
CA LEU A 61 -21.38 2.00 -8.27
C LEU A 61 -21.67 1.53 -6.84
N ALA A 62 -21.68 0.22 -6.60
CA ALA A 62 -21.91 -0.35 -5.27
C ALA A 62 -20.84 0.09 -4.26
N ALA A 63 -19.57 0.14 -4.68
CA ALA A 63 -18.49 0.62 -3.83
C ALA A 63 -18.60 2.12 -3.51
N ALA A 64 -19.00 2.94 -4.48
CA ALA A 64 -19.19 4.37 -4.30
C ALA A 64 -20.37 4.68 -3.36
N GLU A 65 -21.52 4.03 -3.56
CA GLU A 65 -22.68 4.18 -2.68
C GLU A 65 -22.38 3.71 -1.26
N LEU A 66 -21.65 2.59 -1.11
CA LEU A 66 -21.25 2.10 0.19
C LEU A 66 -20.26 3.06 0.86
N LYS A 67 -19.26 3.56 0.15
CA LYS A 67 -18.32 4.55 0.69
C LYS A 67 -19.05 5.83 1.11
N GLU A 68 -19.95 6.35 0.28
CA GLU A 68 -20.70 7.57 0.61
C GLU A 68 -21.67 7.39 1.79
N LYS A 69 -22.30 6.21 1.92
CA LYS A 69 -23.19 5.90 3.05
C LYS A 69 -22.43 5.72 4.37
N LEU A 70 -21.24 5.13 4.31
CA LEU A 70 -20.45 4.77 5.49
C LEU A 70 -19.52 5.91 5.93
N LEU A 71 -18.92 6.60 4.97
CA LEU A 71 -17.95 7.67 5.16
C LEU A 71 -18.15 8.74 4.07
N PRO A 72 -19.14 9.63 4.24
CA PRO A 72 -19.40 10.69 3.27
C PRO A 72 -18.17 11.56 3.07
N ALA A 73 -17.87 11.94 1.83
CA ALA A 73 -16.66 12.71 1.51
C ALA A 73 -16.54 14.02 2.33
N LYS A 74 -17.67 14.66 2.64
CA LYS A 74 -17.71 15.85 3.49
C LYS A 74 -17.28 15.57 4.93
N THR A 75 -17.74 14.45 5.49
CA THR A 75 -17.39 14.02 6.85
C THR A 75 -15.95 13.55 6.91
N GLU A 76 -15.47 12.80 5.91
CA GLU A 76 -14.07 12.41 5.79
C GLU A 76 -13.16 13.65 5.81
N ASN A 77 -13.46 14.65 4.97
CA ASN A 77 -12.68 15.88 4.94
C ASN A 77 -12.77 16.67 6.25
N ASP A 78 -13.97 16.89 6.82
CA ASP A 78 -14.11 17.65 8.08
C ASP A 78 -13.31 17.00 9.23
N ILE A 79 -13.36 15.68 9.35
CA ILE A 79 -12.61 14.94 10.37
C ILE A 79 -11.11 14.98 10.06
N LEU A 80 -10.71 14.78 8.80
CA LEU A 80 -9.30 14.81 8.41
C LEU A 80 -8.68 16.20 8.65
N PHE A 81 -9.45 17.27 8.42
CA PHE A 81 -9.01 18.65 8.68
C PHE A 81 -8.94 18.99 10.17
N LYS A 82 -9.87 18.49 11.00
CA LYS A 82 -9.90 18.77 12.44
C LYS A 82 -8.98 17.88 13.26
N ASP A 83 -9.12 16.57 13.06
CA ASP A 83 -8.60 15.52 13.94
C ASP A 83 -7.59 14.60 13.23
N GLY A 84 -7.35 14.82 11.94
CA GLY A 84 -6.42 14.04 11.13
C GLY A 84 -6.84 12.57 10.96
N TYR A 85 -5.86 11.73 10.59
CA TYR A 85 -6.10 10.29 10.34
C TYR A 85 -6.57 9.52 11.58
N CYS A 86 -6.25 10.00 12.79
CA CYS A 86 -6.68 9.36 14.03
C CYS A 86 -8.14 9.66 14.40
N GLY A 87 -8.63 10.86 14.14
CA GLY A 87 -10.07 11.14 14.22
C GLY A 87 -10.85 10.27 13.24
N LEU A 88 -10.31 10.13 12.02
CA LEU A 88 -10.95 9.30 10.99
C LEU A 88 -10.97 7.82 11.39
N ALA A 89 -9.87 7.30 11.91
CA ALA A 89 -9.81 5.94 12.45
C ALA A 89 -10.79 5.72 13.61
N THR A 90 -10.93 6.71 14.50
CA THR A 90 -11.90 6.65 15.60
C THR A 90 -13.32 6.58 15.08
N TYR A 91 -13.68 7.43 14.12
CA TYR A 91 -14.99 7.38 13.45
C TYR A 91 -15.25 6.01 12.80
N LEU A 92 -14.25 5.47 12.09
CA LEU A 92 -14.36 4.15 11.44
C LEU A 92 -14.54 3.02 12.47
N ARG A 93 -13.90 3.10 13.64
CA ARG A 93 -14.05 2.14 14.73
C ARG A 93 -15.41 2.23 15.42
N GLU A 94 -15.89 3.44 15.70
CA GLU A 94 -17.23 3.67 16.26
C GLU A 94 -18.33 3.12 15.36
N LYS A 95 -18.15 3.30 14.04
CA LYS A 95 -19.05 2.77 13.01
C LYS A 95 -18.85 1.29 12.72
N LYS A 96 -17.87 0.62 13.36
CA LYS A 96 -17.51 -0.80 13.17
C LYS A 96 -17.20 -1.16 11.71
N LEU A 97 -16.60 -0.22 10.97
CA LEU A 97 -16.25 -0.38 9.55
C LEU A 97 -14.85 -0.95 9.34
N THR A 98 -14.09 -1.03 10.43
CA THR A 98 -12.77 -1.64 10.52
C THR A 98 -12.83 -2.60 11.69
N ARG A 99 -12.67 -3.91 11.43
CA ARG A 99 -12.70 -4.97 12.44
C ARG A 99 -11.49 -5.87 12.28
#